data_AF-A0A2U8WAT5-F1
#
_entry.id   AF-A0A2U8WAT5-F1
#
_cell.length_a   1.000
_cell.length_b   1.000
_cell.length_c   1.000
_cell.angle_alpha   90.00
_cell.angle_beta   90.00
_cell.angle_gamma   90.00
#
_symmetry.space_group_name_H-M   'P 1'
#
loop_
_entity.id
_entity.type
_entity.pdbx_description
1 polymer ?
#
loop_
_entity_poly.entity_id
_entity_poly.type
_entity_poly.pdbx_seq_one_letter_code
_entity_poly.pdbx_strand_id
1 'polypeptide(L)'
;MDEWRRLHPLKPVQTVAGNLGAPARTVEKWFSGQACPSLVWVGPIFSAYGPEFLVAGMRSPPAWLREAARQEKRRRLAAVRAAVDSEFSDLEYAELEA
;
A
#
# COMPACT_ATOMS: atom_id res chain seq x y z
N MET A 1 6.57 -11.24 -2.25
CA MET A 1 6.77 -11.60 -0.83
C MET A 1 7.57 -10.53 -0.11
N ASP A 2 8.68 -10.10 -0.70
CA ASP A 2 9.57 -9.11 -0.07
C ASP A 2 8.89 -7.77 0.17
N GLU A 3 7.89 -7.41 -0.64
CA GLU A 3 7.09 -6.21 -0.43
C GLU A 3 6.36 -6.20 0.92
N TRP A 4 5.75 -7.33 1.35
CA TRP A 4 5.14 -7.41 2.68
C TRP A 4 6.18 -7.36 3.81
N ARG A 5 7.37 -7.92 3.62
CA ARG A 5 8.48 -7.81 4.59
C ARG A 5 8.98 -6.38 4.70
N ARG A 6 9.04 -5.66 3.59
CA ARG A 6 9.43 -4.24 3.52
C ARG A 6 8.44 -3.35 4.27
N LEU A 7 7.14 -3.57 4.08
CA LEU A 7 6.09 -2.80 4.75
C LEU A 7 5.92 -3.16 6.24
N HIS A 8 6.22 -4.41 6.62
CA HIS A 8 6.02 -4.92 7.97
C HIS A 8 7.30 -5.59 8.51
N PRO A 9 8.30 -4.81 8.93
CA PRO A 9 9.58 -5.36 9.38
C PRO A 9 9.45 -6.19 10.66
N LEU A 10 8.44 -5.92 11.49
CA LEU A 10 8.17 -6.65 12.73
C LEU A 10 6.93 -7.54 12.55
N LYS A 11 7.09 -8.85 12.81
CA LYS A 11 6.02 -9.86 12.77
C LYS A 11 5.20 -9.81 11.46
N PRO A 12 5.84 -9.84 10.27
CA PRO A 12 5.17 -9.61 8.99
C PRO A 12 4.00 -10.58 8.74
N VAL A 13 4.16 -11.85 9.13
CA VAL A 13 3.11 -12.86 8.97
C VAL A 13 1.86 -12.49 9.76
N GLN A 14 2.01 -12.15 11.04
CA GLN A 14 0.88 -11.84 11.91
C GLN A 14 0.18 -10.56 11.48
N THR A 15 0.95 -9.54 11.09
CA THR A 15 0.41 -8.27 10.60
C THR A 15 -0.37 -8.47 9.30
N VAL A 16 0.19 -9.19 8.32
CA VAL A 16 -0.49 -9.49 7.06
C VAL A 16 -1.75 -10.34 7.31
N ALA A 17 -1.66 -11.35 8.17
CA ALA A 17 -2.82 -12.17 8.54
C ALA A 17 -3.95 -11.34 9.14
N GLY A 18 -3.63 -10.44 10.07
CA GLY A 18 -4.60 -9.50 10.66
C GLY A 18 -5.22 -8.56 9.62
N ASN A 19 -4.39 -7.94 8.79
CA ASN A 19 -4.85 -7.00 7.74
C ASN A 19 -5.77 -7.67 6.71
N LEU A 20 -5.50 -8.93 6.38
CA LEU A 20 -6.27 -9.67 5.38
C LEU A 20 -7.44 -10.48 5.96
N GLY A 21 -7.55 -10.59 7.29
CA GLY A 21 -8.45 -11.55 7.93
C GLY A 21 -8.11 -13.01 7.57
N ALA A 22 -6.86 -13.29 7.21
CA ALA A 22 -6.41 -14.60 6.77
C ALA A 22 -5.89 -15.43 7.96
N PRO A 23 -6.03 -16.77 7.92
CA PRO A 23 -5.35 -17.62 8.89
C PRO A 23 -3.83 -17.42 8.82
N ALA A 24 -3.17 -17.22 9.97
CA ALA A 24 -1.72 -16.99 10.01
C ALA A 24 -0.93 -18.08 9.28
N ARG A 25 -1.32 -19.35 9.44
CA ARG A 25 -0.72 -20.50 8.74
C ARG A 25 -0.79 -20.40 7.22
N THR A 26 -1.86 -19.81 6.67
CA THR A 26 -1.98 -19.57 5.23
C THR A 26 -0.95 -18.54 4.77
N VAL A 27 -0.80 -17.46 5.54
CA VAL A 27 0.19 -16.41 5.27
C VAL A 27 1.62 -16.95 5.43
N GLU A 28 1.90 -17.78 6.44
CA GLU A 28 3.21 -18.45 6.62
C GLU A 28 3.63 -19.26 5.39
N LYS A 29 2.69 -20.01 4.79
CA LYS A 29 2.94 -20.76 3.55
C LYS A 29 3.30 -19.85 2.39
N TRP A 30 2.68 -18.67 2.32
CA TRP A 30 3.08 -17.67 1.33
C TRP A 30 4.51 -17.20 1.61
N PHE A 31 4.83 -16.85 2.86
CA PHE A 31 6.14 -16.28 3.22
C PHE A 31 7.29 -17.25 3.02
N SER A 32 7.03 -18.54 3.22
CA SER A 32 7.99 -19.62 2.96
C SER A 32 8.07 -20.03 1.48
N GLY A 33 7.21 -19.48 0.61
CA GLY A 33 7.15 -19.84 -0.81
C GLY A 33 6.51 -21.21 -1.09
N GLN A 34 5.93 -21.86 -0.08
CA GLN A 34 5.22 -23.14 -0.23
C GLN A 34 3.92 -22.99 -1.03
N ALA A 35 3.33 -21.80 -1.04
CA ALA A 35 2.13 -21.49 -1.80
C ALA A 35 2.11 -20.02 -2.25
N CYS A 36 1.34 -19.72 -3.28
CA CYS A 36 0.98 -18.35 -3.64
C CYS A 36 -0.45 -18.03 -3.16
N PRO A 37 -0.79 -16.74 -2.92
CA PRO A 37 -2.17 -16.34 -2.72
C PRO A 37 -3.02 -16.73 -3.95
N SER A 38 -4.12 -17.44 -3.72
CA SER A 38 -5.09 -17.75 -4.77
C SER A 38 -5.93 -16.52 -5.12
N LEU A 39 -6.68 -16.58 -6.24
CA LEU A 39 -7.46 -15.45 -6.75
C LEU A 39 -8.44 -14.84 -5.73
N VAL A 40 -8.99 -15.66 -4.82
CA VAL A 40 -9.88 -15.19 -3.75
C VAL A 40 -9.22 -14.17 -2.81
N TRP A 41 -7.90 -14.21 -2.68
CA TRP A 41 -7.14 -13.28 -1.85
C TRP A 41 -6.79 -11.97 -2.55
N VAL A 42 -7.01 -11.86 -3.86
CA VAL A 42 -6.70 -10.61 -4.60
C VAL A 42 -7.57 -9.45 -4.11
N GLY A 43 -8.85 -9.66 -3.84
CA GLY A 43 -9.75 -8.63 -3.30
C GLY A 43 -9.32 -8.12 -1.92
N PRO A 44 -9.13 -9.00 -0.92
CA PRO A 44 -8.59 -8.61 0.38
C PRO A 44 -7.24 -7.91 0.31
N ILE A 45 -6.30 -8.41 -0.51
CA ILE A 45 -4.98 -7.80 -0.67
C ILE A 45 -5.09 -6.42 -1.32
N PHE A 46 -5.90 -6.28 -2.37
CA PHE A 46 -6.15 -4.99 -3.02
C PHE A 46 -6.74 -3.98 -2.03
N SER A 47 -7.70 -4.42 -1.21
CA SER A 47 -8.38 -3.53 -0.25
C SER A 47 -7.46 -3.09 0.87
N ALA A 48 -6.57 -3.97 1.35
CA ALA A 48 -5.66 -3.67 2.45
C ALA A 48 -4.41 -2.90 2.02
N TYR A 49 -3.90 -3.14 0.80
CA TYR A 49 -2.58 -2.65 0.37
C TYR A 49 -2.61 -1.75 -0.88
N GLY A 50 -3.74 -1.70 -1.59
CA GLY A 50 -3.92 -0.86 -2.78
C GLY A 50 -3.35 -1.43 -4.08
N PRO A 51 -3.65 -0.79 -5.21
CA PRO A 51 -3.17 -1.18 -6.54
C PRO A 51 -1.65 -1.12 -6.70
N GLU A 52 -0.94 -0.16 -6.08
CA GLU A 52 0.53 -0.09 -6.16
C GLU A 52 1.19 -1.37 -5.65
N PHE A 53 0.68 -1.92 -4.56
CA PHE A 53 1.18 -3.16 -3.98
C PHE A 53 1.00 -4.35 -4.92
N LEU A 54 -0.19 -4.49 -5.53
CA LEU A 54 -0.43 -5.58 -6.48
C LEU A 54 0.45 -5.47 -7.71
N VAL A 55 0.67 -4.26 -8.23
CA VAL A 55 1.59 -4.04 -9.36
C VAL A 55 2.99 -4.52 -9.02
N ALA A 56 3.50 -4.22 -7.83
CA ALA A 56 4.83 -4.66 -7.38
C ALA A 56 4.92 -6.19 -7.23
N GLY A 57 3.81 -6.86 -6.90
CA GLY A 57 3.74 -8.32 -6.73
C GLY A 57 3.53 -9.14 -8.01
N MET A 58 3.24 -8.51 -9.15
CA MET A 58 2.92 -9.19 -10.40
C MET A 58 4.05 -9.06 -11.43
N ARG A 59 4.41 -10.19 -12.07
CA ARG A 59 5.41 -10.18 -13.17
C ARG A 59 4.93 -9.38 -14.39
N SER A 60 3.65 -9.48 -14.73
CA SER A 60 3.02 -8.77 -15.85
C SER A 60 1.65 -8.24 -15.42
N PRO A 61 1.59 -7.10 -14.72
CA PRO A 61 0.33 -6.53 -14.27
C PRO A 61 -0.50 -6.04 -15.46
N PRO A 62 -1.83 -6.26 -15.47
CA PRO A 62 -2.68 -5.81 -16.55
C PRO A 62 -2.70 -4.27 -16.63
N ALA A 63 -2.97 -3.73 -17.83
CA ALA A 63 -2.88 -2.30 -18.09
C ALA A 63 -3.79 -1.46 -17.18
N TRP A 64 -5.02 -1.94 -16.91
CA TRP A 64 -5.96 -1.25 -16.03
C TRP A 64 -5.42 -1.10 -14.60
N LEU A 65 -4.69 -2.11 -14.09
CA LEU A 65 -4.15 -2.10 -12.73
C LEU A 65 -2.96 -1.15 -12.61
N ARG A 66 -2.12 -1.08 -13.65
CA ARG A 66 -1.05 -0.09 -13.74
C ARG A 66 -1.59 1.33 -13.74
N GLU A 67 -2.70 1.58 -14.45
CA GLU A 67 -3.32 2.89 -14.47
C GLU A 67 -3.97 3.22 -13.11
N ALA A 68 -4.64 2.27 -12.47
CA ALA A 68 -5.16 2.44 -11.12
C ALA A 68 -4.04 2.81 -10.11
N ALA A 69 -2.89 2.14 -10.17
CA ALA A 69 -1.73 2.45 -9.34
C ALA A 69 -1.19 3.87 -9.60
N ARG A 70 -1.12 4.30 -10.86
CA ARG A 70 -0.72 5.69 -11.20
C ARG A 70 -1.71 6.72 -10.68
N GLN A 71 -3.01 6.45 -10.77
CA GLN A 71 -4.04 7.35 -10.26
C GLN A 71 -3.97 7.48 -8.73
N GLU A 72 -3.79 6.36 -8.02
CA GLU A 72 -3.57 6.37 -6.57
C GLU A 72 -2.34 7.20 -6.19
N LYS A 73 -1.21 6.98 -6.90
CA LYS A 73 0.00 7.78 -6.70
C LYS A 73 -0.23 9.27 -6.92
N ARG A 74 -0.92 9.64 -7.99
CA ARG A 74 -1.27 11.04 -8.30
C ARG A 74 -2.12 11.66 -7.19
N ARG A 75 -3.12 10.95 -6.67
CA ARG A 75 -3.96 11.42 -5.56
C ARG A 75 -3.13 11.64 -4.28
N ARG A 76 -2.23 10.70 -3.94
CA ARG A 76 -1.34 10.84 -2.78
C ARG A 76 -0.43 12.07 -2.93
N LEU A 77 0.20 12.25 -4.09
CA LEU A 77 1.06 13.41 -4.34
C LEU A 77 0.29 14.74 -4.33
N ALA A 78 -0.92 14.77 -4.86
CA ALA A 78 -1.78 15.95 -4.81
C ALA A 78 -2.16 16.32 -3.37
N ALA A 79 -2.45 15.32 -2.52
CA ALA A 79 -2.72 15.55 -1.10
C ALA A 79 -1.51 16.10 -0.34
N VAL A 80 -0.31 15.56 -0.61
CA VAL A 80 0.95 16.09 -0.03
C VAL A 80 1.18 17.53 -0.46
N ARG A 81 0.98 17.83 -1.76
CA ARG A 81 1.10 19.20 -2.26
C ARG A 81 0.15 20.15 -1.53
N ALA A 82 -1.13 19.78 -1.41
CA ALA A 82 -2.12 20.61 -0.74
C ALA A 82 -1.78 20.86 0.74
N ALA A 83 -1.24 19.85 1.44
CA ALA A 83 -0.81 20.00 2.83
C ALA A 83 0.37 20.97 2.97
N VAL A 84 1.37 20.84 2.10
CA VAL A 84 2.55 21.73 2.08
C VAL A 84 2.14 23.16 1.72
N ASP A 85 1.30 23.33 0.70
CA ASP A 85 0.80 24.66 0.31
C ASP A 85 0.02 25.33 1.47
N SER A 86 -0.71 24.56 2.28
CA SER A 86 -1.38 25.06 3.49
C SER A 86 -0.40 25.52 4.56
N GLU A 87 0.65 24.73 4.83
CA GLU A 87 1.65 25.06 5.85
C GLU A 87 2.43 26.34 5.50
N PHE A 88 2.77 26.54 4.23
CA PHE A 88 3.39 27.79 3.77
C PHE A 88 2.44 28.99 3.94
N SER A 89 1.16 28.82 3.60
CA SER A 89 0.18 29.90 3.78
C SER A 89 0.02 30.29 5.25
N ASP A 90 -0.02 29.31 6.17
CA ASP A 90 -0.14 29.56 7.61
C ASP A 90 1.08 30.33 8.16
N LEU A 91 2.28 30.01 7.67
CA LEU A 91 3.51 30.73 8.02
C LEU A 91 3.49 32.18 7.50
N GLU A 92 3.08 32.40 6.24
CA GLU A 92 2.97 33.75 5.68
C GLU A 92 1.99 34.63 6.47
N TYR A 93 0.86 34.07 6.95
CA TYR A 93 -0.06 34.80 7.81
C TYR A 93 0.54 35.14 9.18
N ALA A 94 1.28 34.20 9.79
CA ALA A 94 1.93 34.43 11.08
C ALA A 94 3.01 35.52 11.02
N GLU A 95 3.73 35.63 9.90
CA GLU A 95 4.73 36.69 9.68
C GLU A 95 4.12 38.08 9.48
N LEU A 96 2.87 38.17 8.99
CA LEU A 96 2.16 39.44 8.82
C LEU A 96 1.54 39.97 10.12
N GLU A 97 1.33 39.11 11.12
CA GLU A 97 0.78 39.47 12.44
C GLU A 97 1.87 39.75 13.50
N ALA A 98 3.15 39.51 13.18
CA ALA A 98 4.30 39.70 14.07
C ALA A 98 4.99 41.08 13.89
#